data_AF-A0A0S8AZQ6-F1
#
_entry.id   AF-A0A0S8AZQ6-F1
#
_cell.length_a   1.000
_cell.length_b   1.000
_cell.length_c   1.000
_cell.angle_alpha   90.00
_cell.angle_beta   90.00
_cell.angle_gamma   90.00
#
_symmetry.space_group_name_H-M   'P 1'
#
loop_
_entity.id
_entity.type
_entity.pdbx_description
1 polymer ?
#
loop_
_entity_poly.entity_id
_entity_poly.type
_entity_poly.pdbx_seq_one_letter_code
_entity_poly.pdbx_strand_id
1 'polypeptide(L)'
;MVKTRSSSLLTGITIVLIICCFGMLAHGKYGGGSGEPNDPYLINDANHMQAIGADSNDWDKHFKLGEDIDLSAYTGEEFNIIGYKTLDPYENWPFTGVFDGNGHTISNFTYDSNVANDIGLFGYVNDPNAKIKNLGLSDTNVTIERGYNIGSLVGEIHNGDIIGCFAVGGSINGGMDTGGLGGLVGTNRGATISDCFADVAVTADVFGIAAGGLVGYNVEGIITRCSATGDVVGNAAGGLIGELGKGYVSDCYAGGDVYGSSSFSSNTGGLVGEVVNADISNSHSSGDVHGHDDVGGLVGKIAGPQVEVSNCYSTGDVNGTRYTGGFVGRNIGLILDCYSVGNVLGIEQVGGLVGQNSDNGTYAGIITNSYWDTEISGEPNMCGYQGPNATGCDNIYGKNTAQLHQQSTFTDWDFINVWDIGENQTYPYLRTVSPGDINKDHITNLLDIRILCDQWLQE
;
A
#
# COMPACT_ATOMS: atom_id res chain seq x y z
N MET A 1 85.26 -53.48 -41.44
CA MET A 1 84.23 -54.20 -40.66
C MET A 1 83.28 -53.14 -40.11
N VAL A 2 82.16 -52.86 -40.77
CA VAL A 2 80.86 -53.56 -40.75
C VAL A 2 79.87 -52.74 -39.91
N LYS A 3 78.90 -52.14 -40.63
CA LYS A 3 77.46 -51.92 -40.32
C LYS A 3 77.10 -51.13 -39.05
N THR A 4 76.08 -50.26 -39.00
CA THR A 4 74.86 -50.13 -39.83
C THR A 4 74.19 -48.78 -39.57
N ARG A 5 73.43 -48.30 -40.56
CA ARG A 5 72.44 -47.23 -40.49
C ARG A 5 71.41 -47.45 -39.38
N SER A 6 70.94 -46.37 -38.76
CA SER A 6 69.51 -46.19 -38.49
C SER A 6 69.17 -44.70 -38.46
N SER A 7 68.36 -44.31 -39.44
CA SER A 7 67.63 -43.06 -39.53
C SER A 7 66.61 -42.91 -38.39
N SER A 8 66.53 -41.74 -37.78
CA SER A 8 65.28 -41.24 -37.24
C SER A 8 65.19 -39.73 -37.46
N LEU A 9 64.25 -39.35 -38.31
CA LEU A 9 63.67 -38.01 -38.31
C LEU A 9 63.12 -37.76 -36.90
N LEU A 10 63.53 -36.67 -36.26
CA LEU A 10 62.71 -36.03 -35.25
C LEU A 10 62.56 -34.57 -35.66
N THR A 11 61.51 -34.34 -36.43
CA THR A 11 60.87 -33.04 -36.62
C THR A 11 60.69 -32.38 -35.25
N GLY A 12 61.42 -31.29 -35.00
CA GLY A 12 61.17 -30.43 -33.86
C GLY A 12 59.77 -29.84 -34.00
N ILE A 13 58.82 -30.41 -33.27
CA ILE A 13 57.50 -29.84 -33.06
C ILE A 13 57.74 -28.53 -32.32
N THR A 14 57.56 -27.42 -33.03
CA THR A 14 57.32 -26.12 -32.40
C THR A 14 56.06 -26.29 -31.55
N ILE A 15 56.24 -26.44 -30.24
CA ILE A 15 55.15 -26.30 -29.29
C ILE A 15 54.76 -24.82 -29.37
N VAL A 16 53.77 -24.53 -30.23
CA VAL A 16 52.97 -23.32 -30.08
C VAL A 16 52.28 -23.52 -28.74
N LEU A 17 52.80 -22.84 -27.72
CA LEU A 17 52.12 -22.65 -26.46
C LEU A 17 50.91 -21.78 -26.82
N ILE A 18 49.82 -22.42 -27.22
CA ILE A 18 48.50 -21.82 -27.19
C ILE A 18 48.25 -21.64 -25.70
N ILE A 19 48.61 -20.45 -25.20
CA ILE A 19 48.00 -19.92 -24.00
C ILE A 19 46.53 -19.82 -24.37
N CYS A 20 45.78 -20.88 -24.12
CA CYS A 20 44.35 -20.77 -23.89
C CYS A 20 44.25 -19.86 -22.67
N CYS A 21 44.23 -18.55 -22.90
CA CYS A 21 43.40 -17.67 -22.12
C CYS A 21 41.98 -18.24 -22.27
N PHE A 22 41.68 -19.26 -21.46
CA PHE A 22 40.45 -19.18 -20.71
C PHE A 22 40.56 -17.85 -20.00
N GLY A 23 40.04 -16.80 -20.65
CA GLY A 23 39.45 -15.73 -19.88
C GLY A 23 38.50 -16.47 -18.96
N MET A 24 38.89 -16.61 -17.69
CA MET A 24 37.88 -16.51 -16.67
C MET A 24 37.20 -15.18 -17.01
N LEU A 25 36.08 -15.26 -17.73
CA LEU A 25 35.07 -14.23 -17.63
C LEU A 25 34.93 -14.09 -16.12
N ALA A 26 35.50 -13.02 -15.58
CA ALA A 26 35.08 -12.56 -14.27
C ALA A 26 33.58 -12.44 -14.44
N HIS A 27 32.83 -13.39 -13.88
CA HIS A 27 31.41 -13.17 -13.70
C HIS A 27 31.39 -11.88 -12.90
N GLY A 28 30.83 -10.82 -13.49
CA GLY A 28 30.58 -9.61 -12.74
C GLY A 28 29.82 -9.99 -11.48
N LYS A 29 29.94 -9.18 -10.42
CA LYS A 29 29.14 -9.37 -9.20
C LYS A 29 27.64 -9.52 -9.52
N TYR A 30 27.21 -8.89 -10.61
CA TYR A 30 25.88 -8.95 -11.19
C TYR A 30 25.93 -9.41 -12.67
N GLY A 31 24.79 -9.47 -13.33
CA GLY A 31 24.64 -9.90 -14.73
C GLY A 31 25.21 -8.94 -15.78
N GLY A 32 25.77 -7.79 -15.38
CA GLY A 32 26.31 -6.75 -16.24
C GLY A 32 26.05 -5.36 -15.69
N GLY A 33 26.49 -4.33 -16.41
CA GLY A 33 26.34 -2.91 -16.03
C GLY A 33 27.41 -2.41 -15.06
N SER A 34 27.47 -1.09 -14.88
CA SER A 34 28.38 -0.42 -13.95
C SER A 34 27.69 0.14 -12.70
N GLY A 35 26.36 0.00 -12.60
CA GLY A 35 25.57 0.58 -11.52
C GLY A 35 25.29 2.09 -11.69
N GLU A 36 25.61 2.65 -12.85
CA GLU A 36 25.38 4.05 -13.18
C GLU A 36 23.97 4.26 -13.76
N PRO A 37 23.40 5.48 -13.73
CA PRO A 37 22.03 5.72 -14.20
C PRO A 37 21.73 5.25 -15.63
N ASN A 38 22.72 5.34 -16.54
CA ASN A 38 22.60 4.91 -17.93
C ASN A 38 23.15 3.50 -18.20
N ASP A 39 23.71 2.85 -17.19
CA ASP A 39 24.28 1.50 -17.25
C ASP A 39 24.06 0.78 -15.91
N PRO A 40 22.79 0.52 -15.54
CA PRO A 40 22.44 -0.07 -14.25
C PRO A 40 22.95 -1.51 -14.16
N TYR A 41 23.20 -1.97 -12.94
CA TYR A 41 23.50 -3.37 -12.70
C TYR A 41 22.30 -4.25 -13.08
N LEU A 42 22.55 -5.28 -13.89
CA LEU A 42 21.53 -6.24 -14.32
C LEU A 42 21.38 -7.38 -13.33
N ILE A 43 20.16 -7.60 -12.87
CA ILE A 43 19.81 -8.61 -11.88
C ILE A 43 18.95 -9.68 -12.56
N ASN A 44 19.55 -10.86 -12.74
CA ASN A 44 18.98 -11.94 -13.55
C ASN A 44 18.72 -13.24 -12.77
N ASP A 45 19.12 -13.30 -11.50
CA ASP A 45 18.88 -14.48 -10.67
C ASP A 45 18.87 -14.15 -9.17
N ALA A 46 18.51 -15.16 -8.37
CA ALA A 46 18.39 -15.06 -6.92
C ALA A 46 19.72 -14.74 -6.21
N ASN A 47 20.85 -15.23 -6.75
CA ASN A 47 22.17 -14.96 -6.16
C ASN A 47 22.57 -13.49 -6.36
N HIS A 48 22.19 -12.87 -7.48
CA HIS A 48 22.36 -11.44 -7.68
C HIS A 48 21.58 -10.63 -6.63
N MET A 49 20.32 -10.98 -6.37
CA MET A 49 19.53 -10.34 -5.30
C MET A 49 20.19 -10.49 -3.93
N GLN A 50 20.63 -11.70 -3.58
CA GLN A 50 21.35 -11.97 -2.34
C GLN A 50 22.66 -11.16 -2.23
N ALA A 51 23.34 -10.95 -3.36
CA ALA A 51 24.58 -10.18 -3.43
C ALA A 51 24.36 -8.66 -3.28
N ILE A 52 23.17 -8.12 -3.60
CA ILE A 52 22.82 -6.73 -3.28
C ILE A 52 22.72 -6.58 -1.77
N GLY A 53 21.94 -7.42 -1.09
CA GLY A 53 21.78 -7.35 0.36
C GLY A 53 23.09 -7.59 1.14
N ALA A 54 24.06 -8.31 0.55
CA ALA A 54 25.34 -8.60 1.19
C ALA A 54 26.36 -7.44 1.18
N ASP A 55 26.16 -6.41 0.36
CA ASP A 55 27.20 -5.40 0.12
C ASP A 55 26.61 -3.99 -0.03
N SER A 56 26.68 -3.26 1.08
CA SER A 56 26.16 -1.91 1.20
C SER A 56 26.90 -0.86 0.36
N ASN A 57 28.07 -1.19 -0.21
CA ASN A 57 28.79 -0.26 -1.10
C ASN A 57 28.07 -0.01 -2.43
N ASP A 58 27.09 -0.86 -2.78
CA ASP A 58 26.29 -0.71 -3.99
C ASP A 58 24.89 -0.14 -3.72
N TRP A 59 24.52 0.16 -2.47
CA TRP A 59 23.16 0.62 -2.13
C TRP A 59 22.83 2.05 -2.61
N ASP A 60 23.82 2.76 -3.15
CA ASP A 60 23.66 4.06 -3.85
C ASP A 60 23.61 3.90 -5.39
N LYS A 61 23.65 2.67 -5.91
CA LYS A 61 23.72 2.36 -7.35
C LYS A 61 22.35 2.15 -7.97
N HIS A 62 22.35 2.06 -9.30
CA HIS A 62 21.18 1.76 -10.11
C HIS A 62 21.14 0.26 -10.46
N PHE A 63 20.00 -0.36 -10.21
CA PHE A 63 19.72 -1.77 -10.46
C PHE A 63 18.52 -1.91 -11.39
N LYS A 64 18.55 -2.94 -12.23
CA LYS A 64 17.46 -3.27 -13.13
C LYS A 64 17.28 -4.78 -13.22
N LEU A 65 16.06 -5.26 -13.02
CA LEU A 65 15.75 -6.67 -13.28
C LEU A 65 15.81 -6.95 -14.78
N GLY A 66 16.49 -8.03 -15.15
CA GLY A 66 16.53 -8.54 -16.53
C GLY A 66 15.62 -9.76 -16.76
N GLU A 67 15.17 -10.40 -15.68
CA GLU A 67 14.33 -11.60 -15.68
C GLU A 67 13.46 -11.59 -14.40
N ASP A 68 12.43 -12.44 -14.36
CA ASP A 68 11.73 -12.75 -13.12
C ASP A 68 12.65 -13.56 -12.19
N ILE A 69 12.59 -13.30 -10.88
CA ILE A 69 13.50 -13.87 -9.88
C ILE A 69 12.74 -14.73 -8.88
N ASP A 70 13.19 -15.96 -8.66
CA ASP A 70 12.64 -16.84 -7.63
C ASP A 70 13.57 -16.90 -6.40
N LEU A 71 13.08 -16.45 -5.24
CA LEU A 71 13.82 -16.45 -3.98
C LEU A 71 13.56 -17.70 -3.11
N SER A 72 12.89 -18.74 -3.62
CA SER A 72 12.55 -19.94 -2.83
C SER A 72 13.75 -20.69 -2.24
N ALA A 73 14.97 -20.39 -2.68
CA ALA A 73 16.21 -20.95 -2.15
C ALA A 73 16.63 -20.34 -0.80
N TYR A 74 16.03 -19.21 -0.39
CA TYR A 74 16.32 -18.52 0.87
C TYR A 74 15.10 -18.61 1.79
N THR A 75 15.29 -19.19 2.96
CA THR A 75 14.23 -19.45 3.94
C THR A 75 14.61 -18.92 5.32
N GLY A 76 13.63 -18.76 6.23
CA GLY A 76 13.92 -18.23 7.56
C GLY A 76 14.53 -16.82 7.48
N GLU A 77 15.75 -16.64 7.99
CA GLU A 77 16.48 -15.36 7.94
C GLU A 77 17.63 -15.39 6.91
N GLU A 78 17.62 -16.32 5.94
CA GLU A 78 18.75 -16.54 5.01
C GLU A 78 18.90 -15.44 3.95
N PHE A 79 17.82 -14.73 3.60
CA PHE A 79 17.89 -13.65 2.62
C PHE A 79 18.53 -12.40 3.24
N ASN A 80 19.50 -11.82 2.55
CA ASN A 80 20.12 -10.57 2.99
C ASN A 80 19.20 -9.38 2.66
N ILE A 81 18.60 -8.79 3.69
CA ILE A 81 17.75 -7.61 3.57
C ILE A 81 18.57 -6.41 3.07
N ILE A 82 18.01 -5.66 2.12
CA ILE A 82 18.68 -4.49 1.51
C ILE A 82 18.40 -3.24 2.33
N GLY A 83 19.44 -2.61 2.86
CA GLY A 83 19.28 -1.44 3.72
C GLY A 83 18.91 -1.84 5.15
N TYR A 84 19.59 -1.27 6.13
CA TYR A 84 19.22 -1.46 7.54
C TYR A 84 19.43 -0.20 8.36
N LYS A 85 18.62 -0.12 9.42
CA LYS A 85 18.63 0.96 10.40
C LYS A 85 19.07 0.40 11.75
N THR A 86 19.85 1.18 12.47
CA THR A 86 20.25 0.87 13.84
C THR A 86 19.73 1.94 14.80
N LEU A 87 19.96 1.73 16.09
CA LEU A 87 19.65 2.74 17.12
C LEU A 87 20.62 3.93 17.06
N ASP A 88 21.82 3.76 16.48
CA ASP A 88 22.75 4.85 16.23
C ASP A 88 22.55 5.38 14.80
N PRO A 89 22.03 6.61 14.62
CA PRO A 89 21.79 7.15 13.28
C PRO A 89 23.05 7.27 12.42
N TYR A 90 24.24 7.29 13.01
CA TYR A 90 25.52 7.31 12.27
C TYR A 90 25.95 5.93 11.77
N GLU A 91 25.28 4.87 12.19
CA GLU A 91 25.51 3.48 11.77
C GLU A 91 24.38 2.95 10.86
N ASN A 92 23.50 3.84 10.38
CA ASN A 92 22.49 3.48 9.41
C ASN A 92 23.10 3.33 8.01
N TRP A 93 22.66 2.31 7.29
CA TRP A 93 23.03 2.07 5.90
C TRP A 93 21.75 1.96 5.07
N PRO A 94 21.14 3.09 4.68
CA PRO A 94 19.95 3.06 3.85
C PRO A 94 20.28 2.62 2.42
N PHE A 95 19.27 2.07 1.75
CA PHE A 95 19.23 2.11 0.30
C PHE A 95 18.93 3.54 -0.15
N THR A 96 19.77 4.06 -1.06
CA THR A 96 19.69 5.44 -1.59
C THR A 96 19.66 5.48 -3.12
N GLY A 97 19.85 4.33 -3.77
CA GLY A 97 19.91 4.18 -5.22
C GLY A 97 18.54 4.02 -5.89
N VAL A 98 18.56 3.45 -7.10
CA VAL A 98 17.36 3.17 -7.88
C VAL A 98 17.25 1.68 -8.17
N PHE A 99 16.12 1.09 -7.82
CA PHE A 99 15.78 -0.28 -8.19
C PHE A 99 14.59 -0.28 -9.16
N ASP A 100 14.85 -0.63 -10.41
CA ASP A 100 13.83 -0.73 -11.47
C ASP A 100 13.51 -2.20 -11.72
N GLY A 101 12.33 -2.63 -11.28
CA GLY A 101 11.82 -3.97 -11.56
C GLY A 101 11.56 -4.20 -13.05
N ASN A 102 11.50 -3.15 -13.88
CA ASN A 102 11.33 -3.25 -15.33
C ASN A 102 10.11 -4.10 -15.77
N GLY A 103 9.09 -4.19 -14.92
CA GLY A 103 7.90 -5.00 -15.13
C GLY A 103 8.05 -6.49 -14.77
N HIS A 104 9.18 -6.90 -14.19
CA HIS A 104 9.43 -8.26 -13.71
C HIS A 104 8.96 -8.46 -12.28
N THR A 105 8.81 -9.73 -11.91
CA THR A 105 8.40 -10.16 -10.58
C THR A 105 9.53 -10.82 -9.80
N ILE A 106 9.52 -10.65 -8.47
CA ILE A 106 10.30 -11.45 -7.52
C ILE A 106 9.32 -12.32 -6.73
N SER A 107 9.46 -13.64 -6.82
CA SER A 107 8.57 -14.61 -6.17
C SER A 107 9.18 -15.23 -4.91
N ASN A 108 8.31 -15.72 -4.02
CA ASN A 108 8.66 -16.56 -2.88
C ASN A 108 9.61 -15.90 -1.86
N PHE A 109 9.60 -14.57 -1.76
CA PHE A 109 10.33 -13.90 -0.68
C PHE A 109 9.75 -14.34 0.67
N THR A 110 10.58 -15.00 1.48
CA THR A 110 10.19 -15.47 2.81
C THR A 110 11.12 -14.90 3.86
N TYR A 111 10.58 -14.42 4.97
CA TYR A 111 11.37 -14.02 6.14
C TYR A 111 10.66 -14.39 7.44
N ASP A 112 11.25 -15.28 8.24
CA ASP A 112 10.67 -15.77 9.50
C ASP A 112 11.65 -15.57 10.65
N SER A 113 11.28 -14.71 11.60
CA SER A 113 12.15 -14.32 12.72
C SER A 113 11.39 -14.07 14.01
N ASN A 114 12.02 -14.41 15.14
CA ASN A 114 11.47 -14.08 16.46
C ASN A 114 11.61 -12.59 16.81
N VAL A 115 12.68 -11.94 16.34
CA VAL A 115 12.98 -10.53 16.65
C VAL A 115 13.66 -9.86 15.47
N ALA A 116 12.94 -9.01 14.74
CA ALA A 116 13.49 -8.25 13.63
C ALA A 116 12.71 -6.95 13.40
N ASN A 117 13.40 -5.90 12.96
CA ASN A 117 12.78 -4.62 12.63
C ASN A 117 13.11 -4.27 11.19
N ASP A 118 12.29 -3.40 10.60
CA ASP A 118 12.52 -2.84 9.27
C ASP A 118 12.69 -3.96 8.25
N ILE A 119 11.66 -4.79 8.11
CA ILE A 119 11.67 -5.98 7.24
C ILE A 119 10.81 -5.77 6.01
N GLY A 120 11.43 -6.06 4.88
CA GLY A 120 10.89 -6.15 3.53
C GLY A 120 12.06 -6.52 2.62
N LEU A 121 11.83 -6.70 1.32
CA LEU A 121 12.96 -6.89 0.39
C LEU A 121 14.02 -5.78 0.56
N PHE A 122 13.55 -4.56 0.82
CA PHE A 122 14.32 -3.44 1.34
C PHE A 122 13.94 -3.18 2.80
N GLY A 123 14.89 -3.27 3.71
CA GLY A 123 14.63 -2.99 5.12
C GLY A 123 14.47 -1.50 5.37
N TYR A 124 15.47 -0.72 4.95
CA TYR A 124 15.51 0.72 5.17
C TYR A 124 15.93 1.50 3.92
N VAL A 125 15.07 2.43 3.49
CA VAL A 125 15.32 3.34 2.36
C VAL A 125 15.36 4.77 2.89
N ASN A 126 16.38 5.56 2.55
CA ASN A 126 16.44 6.96 2.99
C ASN A 126 17.26 7.87 2.07
N ASP A 127 16.64 8.34 0.97
CA ASP A 127 17.17 9.43 0.16
C ASP A 127 16.03 10.04 -0.67
N PRO A 128 15.95 11.37 -0.83
CA PRO A 128 14.94 11.98 -1.70
C PRO A 128 15.03 11.56 -3.18
N ASN A 129 16.17 11.00 -3.61
CA ASN A 129 16.36 10.46 -4.96
C ASN A 129 16.24 8.94 -5.02
N ALA A 130 16.09 8.25 -3.89
CA ALA A 130 15.87 6.82 -3.86
C ALA A 130 14.56 6.48 -4.58
N LYS A 131 14.59 5.47 -5.46
CA LYS A 131 13.38 5.03 -6.17
C LYS A 131 13.32 3.51 -6.23
N ILE A 132 12.18 2.95 -5.85
CA ILE A 132 11.83 1.55 -6.14
C ILE A 132 10.62 1.59 -7.06
N LYS A 133 10.75 1.03 -8.27
CA LYS A 133 9.70 1.18 -9.28
C LYS A 133 9.50 -0.04 -10.16
N ASN A 134 8.30 -0.17 -10.71
CA ASN A 134 7.92 -1.19 -11.71
C ASN A 134 8.24 -2.63 -11.27
N LEU A 135 8.07 -2.92 -9.98
CA LEU A 135 8.47 -4.19 -9.38
C LEU A 135 7.25 -4.92 -8.81
N GLY A 136 7.05 -6.16 -9.23
CA GLY A 136 6.07 -7.07 -8.63
C GLY A 136 6.70 -8.00 -7.60
N LEU A 137 6.01 -8.25 -6.49
CA LEU A 137 6.28 -9.33 -5.57
C LEU A 137 5.14 -10.35 -5.63
N SER A 138 5.46 -11.65 -5.67
CA SER A 138 4.45 -12.70 -5.58
C SER A 138 4.77 -13.74 -4.51
N ASP A 139 3.75 -14.21 -3.80
CA ASP A 139 3.86 -15.24 -2.77
C ASP A 139 4.84 -14.86 -1.65
N THR A 140 4.76 -13.60 -1.18
CA THR A 140 5.60 -13.09 -0.10
C THR A 140 5.09 -13.56 1.26
N ASN A 141 5.93 -14.21 2.06
CA ASN A 141 5.57 -14.73 3.38
C ASN A 141 6.52 -14.20 4.45
N VAL A 142 6.08 -13.21 5.23
CA VAL A 142 6.87 -12.60 6.30
C VAL A 142 6.18 -12.84 7.63
N THR A 143 6.90 -13.42 8.60
CA THR A 143 6.41 -13.67 9.96
C THR A 143 7.42 -13.17 10.97
N ILE A 144 7.03 -12.17 11.75
CA ILE A 144 7.90 -11.57 12.77
C ILE A 144 7.18 -11.59 14.12
N GLU A 145 7.66 -12.39 15.07
CA GLU A 145 7.00 -12.51 16.38
C GLU A 145 7.11 -11.21 17.21
N ARG A 146 8.23 -10.50 17.08
CA ARG A 146 8.48 -9.21 17.75
C ARG A 146 9.29 -8.30 16.86
N GLY A 147 8.81 -7.11 16.56
CA GLY A 147 9.46 -6.27 15.57
C GLY A 147 8.80 -4.94 15.42
N TYR A 148 9.15 -4.17 14.40
CA TYR A 148 8.36 -3.05 13.89
C TYR A 148 8.73 -2.77 12.44
N ASN A 149 7.87 -2.05 11.71
CA ASN A 149 8.06 -1.67 10.32
C ASN A 149 8.27 -2.89 9.41
N ILE A 150 7.18 -3.59 9.14
CA ILE A 150 7.21 -4.82 8.35
C ILE A 150 6.32 -4.63 7.13
N GLY A 151 6.87 -4.87 5.94
CA GLY A 151 6.11 -4.98 4.72
C GLY A 151 6.73 -5.97 3.74
N SER A 152 6.02 -6.31 2.66
CA SER A 152 6.58 -7.19 1.64
C SER A 152 7.78 -6.56 0.94
N LEU A 153 7.64 -5.29 0.53
CA LEU A 153 8.64 -4.60 -0.28
C LEU A 153 9.57 -3.75 0.56
N VAL A 154 9.02 -2.91 1.44
CA VAL A 154 9.82 -2.01 2.27
C VAL A 154 9.42 -2.11 3.74
N GLY A 155 10.40 -2.28 4.62
CA GLY A 155 10.19 -2.13 6.07
C GLY A 155 9.89 -0.67 6.42
N GLU A 156 10.87 0.21 6.29
CA GLU A 156 10.72 1.65 6.50
C GLU A 156 11.36 2.47 5.37
N ILE A 157 10.63 3.48 4.87
CA ILE A 157 11.14 4.46 3.89
C ILE A 157 11.10 5.88 4.45
N HIS A 158 12.22 6.60 4.35
CA HIS A 158 12.40 8.00 4.73
C HIS A 158 12.73 8.83 3.50
N ASN A 159 11.77 9.58 2.95
CA ASN A 159 11.95 10.25 1.66
C ASN A 159 12.23 9.26 0.50
N GLY A 160 12.00 9.71 -0.73
CA GLY A 160 12.11 8.88 -1.94
C GLY A 160 10.75 8.46 -2.47
N ASP A 161 10.75 7.57 -3.47
CA ASP A 161 9.54 7.19 -4.18
C ASP A 161 9.40 5.65 -4.35
N ILE A 162 8.19 5.15 -4.13
CA ILE A 162 7.75 3.80 -4.52
C ILE A 162 6.66 3.96 -5.58
N ILE A 163 6.92 3.49 -6.81
CA ILE A 163 6.08 3.81 -7.98
C ILE A 163 5.77 2.57 -8.80
N GLY A 164 4.49 2.26 -9.04
CA GLY A 164 4.14 1.15 -9.94
C GLY A 164 4.57 -0.21 -9.39
N CYS A 165 4.60 -0.37 -8.07
CA CYS A 165 5.01 -1.60 -7.41
C CYS A 165 3.81 -2.34 -6.84
N PHE A 166 3.91 -3.67 -6.76
CA PHE A 166 2.83 -4.47 -6.18
C PHE A 166 3.30 -5.68 -5.41
N ALA A 167 2.44 -6.19 -4.53
CA ALA A 167 2.59 -7.48 -3.88
C ALA A 167 1.28 -8.27 -4.00
N VAL A 168 1.35 -9.53 -4.43
CA VAL A 168 0.18 -10.40 -4.56
C VAL A 168 0.45 -11.79 -3.99
N GLY A 169 -0.53 -12.34 -3.27
CA GLY A 169 -0.38 -13.63 -2.62
C GLY A 169 0.59 -13.62 -1.44
N GLY A 170 0.48 -14.67 -0.61
CA GLY A 170 1.24 -14.79 0.64
C GLY A 170 0.60 -14.05 1.82
N SER A 171 1.39 -13.81 2.87
CA SER A 171 0.91 -13.20 4.12
C SER A 171 2.01 -12.46 4.87
N ILE A 172 1.62 -11.39 5.56
CA ILE A 172 2.47 -10.60 6.45
C ILE A 172 1.91 -10.70 7.87
N ASN A 173 2.66 -11.33 8.77
CA ASN A 173 2.25 -11.62 10.14
C ASN A 173 3.19 -10.92 11.13
N GLY A 174 2.64 -10.03 11.95
CA GLY A 174 3.36 -9.32 13.02
C GLY A 174 2.80 -9.65 14.40
N GLY A 175 3.68 -9.97 15.35
CA GLY A 175 3.32 -10.32 16.73
C GLY A 175 3.28 -9.12 17.68
N MET A 176 4.15 -9.07 18.69
CA MET A 176 4.19 -7.98 19.67
C MET A 176 5.12 -6.83 19.25
N ASP A 177 4.89 -5.63 19.80
CA ASP A 177 5.75 -4.44 19.65
C ASP A 177 5.83 -3.83 18.22
N THR A 178 5.03 -4.31 17.24
CA THR A 178 5.08 -3.86 15.84
C THR A 178 4.40 -2.51 15.59
N GLY A 179 5.20 -1.49 15.27
CA GLY A 179 4.71 -0.11 15.05
C GLY A 179 4.00 0.15 13.72
N GLY A 180 4.29 -0.63 12.68
CA GLY A 180 3.67 -0.49 11.34
C GLY A 180 3.79 -1.78 10.55
N LEU A 181 2.65 -2.39 10.23
CA LEU A 181 2.53 -3.63 9.46
C LEU A 181 1.75 -3.36 8.18
N GLY A 182 2.42 -3.39 7.03
CA GLY A 182 1.80 -3.12 5.74
C GLY A 182 1.91 -4.29 4.78
N GLY A 183 0.92 -4.52 3.91
CA GLY A 183 1.05 -5.53 2.87
C GLY A 183 2.18 -5.23 1.88
N LEU A 184 2.47 -3.94 1.61
CA LEU A 184 3.59 -3.52 0.77
C LEU A 184 4.70 -2.80 1.56
N VAL A 185 4.31 -1.86 2.43
CA VAL A 185 5.25 -0.99 3.16
C VAL A 185 4.91 -0.95 4.64
N GLY A 186 5.85 -1.28 5.53
CA GLY A 186 5.63 -1.18 6.97
C GLY A 186 5.35 0.25 7.42
N THR A 187 6.32 1.15 7.21
CA THR A 187 6.22 2.57 7.57
C THR A 187 6.71 3.48 6.45
N ASN A 188 5.90 4.48 6.11
CA ASN A 188 6.25 5.58 5.22
C ASN A 188 6.50 6.87 6.02
N ARG A 189 7.72 7.44 5.93
CA ARG A 189 8.10 8.72 6.54
C ARG A 189 8.50 9.74 5.48
N GLY A 190 7.56 10.56 5.03
CA GLY A 190 7.84 11.64 4.08
C GLY A 190 8.10 11.21 2.63
N ALA A 191 7.94 9.92 2.29
CA ALA A 191 8.11 9.41 0.93
C ALA A 191 6.78 9.44 0.15
N THR A 192 6.87 9.36 -1.17
CA THR A 192 5.71 9.22 -2.06
C THR A 192 5.50 7.76 -2.43
N ILE A 193 4.30 7.24 -2.23
CA ILE A 193 3.87 5.93 -2.70
C ILE A 193 2.76 6.16 -3.72
N SER A 194 2.99 5.80 -4.98
CA SER A 194 2.00 6.02 -6.03
C SER A 194 1.86 4.86 -7.00
N ASP A 195 0.65 4.68 -7.52
CA ASP A 195 0.36 3.67 -8.55
C ASP A 195 0.70 2.24 -8.07
N CYS A 196 0.54 1.98 -6.77
CA CYS A 196 0.92 0.73 -6.12
C CYS A 196 -0.30 -0.06 -5.64
N PHE A 197 -0.20 -1.38 -5.58
CA PHE A 197 -1.27 -2.20 -4.98
C PHE A 197 -0.78 -3.40 -4.19
N ALA A 198 -1.59 -3.85 -3.23
CA ALA A 198 -1.30 -5.03 -2.43
C ALA A 198 -2.52 -5.95 -2.31
N ASP A 199 -2.34 -7.22 -2.67
CA ASP A 199 -3.29 -8.31 -2.46
C ASP A 199 -2.64 -9.38 -1.57
N VAL A 200 -2.36 -9.01 -0.33
CA VAL A 200 -1.64 -9.82 0.65
C VAL A 200 -2.38 -9.73 1.98
N ALA A 201 -2.61 -10.86 2.64
CA ALA A 201 -3.24 -10.87 3.96
C ALA A 201 -2.30 -10.29 5.02
N VAL A 202 -2.80 -9.41 5.88
CA VAL A 202 -2.02 -8.74 6.93
C VAL A 202 -2.61 -9.06 8.29
N THR A 203 -1.85 -9.70 9.17
CA THR A 203 -2.31 -10.07 10.51
C THR A 203 -1.40 -9.53 11.60
N ALA A 204 -1.96 -8.72 12.48
CA ALA A 204 -1.31 -8.07 13.61
C ALA A 204 -1.94 -8.54 14.94
N ASP A 205 -1.12 -9.00 15.89
CA ASP A 205 -1.57 -9.44 17.23
C ASP A 205 -2.04 -8.27 18.13
N VAL A 206 -2.69 -8.59 19.26
CA VAL A 206 -3.53 -7.72 20.08
C VAL A 206 -2.79 -6.54 20.76
N PHE A 207 -1.46 -6.57 20.88
CA PHE A 207 -0.70 -5.67 21.76
C PHE A 207 -0.08 -4.42 21.10
N GLY A 208 -0.61 -3.98 19.96
CA GLY A 208 -0.45 -2.60 19.47
C GLY A 208 0.22 -2.54 18.12
N ILE A 209 -0.58 -2.35 17.07
CA ILE A 209 -0.10 -2.27 15.69
C ILE A 209 -1.07 -1.46 14.85
N ALA A 210 -0.49 -0.55 14.07
CA ALA A 210 -1.10 0.00 12.87
C ALA A 210 -0.94 -1.01 11.74
N ALA A 211 -2.04 -1.65 11.35
CA ALA A 211 -2.08 -2.68 10.29
C ALA A 211 -2.82 -2.13 9.08
N GLY A 212 -2.14 -2.08 7.94
CA GLY A 212 -2.70 -1.63 6.68
C GLY A 212 -2.50 -2.63 5.56
N GLY A 213 -3.50 -2.81 4.69
CA GLY A 213 -3.34 -3.71 3.54
C GLY A 213 -2.26 -3.24 2.57
N LEU A 214 -1.99 -1.93 2.47
CA LEU A 214 -0.86 -1.38 1.71
C LEU A 214 0.26 -0.87 2.63
N VAL A 215 -0.08 0.05 3.55
CA VAL A 215 0.88 0.75 4.41
C VAL A 215 0.49 0.61 5.88
N GLY A 216 1.38 0.14 6.74
CA GLY A 216 1.10 0.06 8.18
C GLY A 216 0.91 1.45 8.80
N TYR A 217 1.97 2.26 8.74
CA TYR A 217 1.96 3.62 9.28
C TYR A 217 2.46 4.65 8.27
N ASN A 218 1.69 5.70 8.02
CA ASN A 218 2.09 6.82 7.16
C ASN A 218 2.25 8.11 7.97
N VAL A 219 3.42 8.74 7.87
CA VAL A 219 3.72 10.02 8.53
C VAL A 219 4.50 10.93 7.60
N GLU A 220 3.93 12.10 7.34
CA GLU A 220 4.40 13.10 6.36
C GLU A 220 4.47 12.62 4.91
N GLY A 221 4.10 11.37 4.64
CA GLY A 221 4.11 10.76 3.31
C GLY A 221 2.86 11.06 2.49
N ILE A 222 3.00 10.90 1.17
CA ILE A 222 1.93 11.06 0.19
C ILE A 222 1.60 9.67 -0.39
N ILE A 223 0.33 9.29 -0.36
CA ILE A 223 -0.15 8.02 -0.92
C ILE A 223 -1.24 8.33 -1.94
N THR A 224 -1.00 8.04 -3.22
CA THR A 224 -1.95 8.38 -4.30
C THR A 224 -2.13 7.29 -5.33
N ARG A 225 -3.35 7.04 -5.80
CA ARG A 225 -3.65 6.01 -6.83
C ARG A 225 -3.18 4.63 -6.40
N CYS A 226 -3.46 4.27 -5.15
CA CYS A 226 -3.07 2.98 -4.62
C CYS A 226 -4.28 2.16 -4.15
N SER A 227 -4.12 0.84 -4.13
CA SER A 227 -5.18 -0.05 -3.65
C SER A 227 -4.69 -1.20 -2.79
N ALA A 228 -5.61 -1.75 -1.98
CA ALA A 228 -5.37 -2.99 -1.24
C ALA A 228 -6.62 -3.87 -1.20
N THR A 229 -6.46 -5.18 -1.38
CA THR A 229 -7.57 -6.15 -1.43
C THR A 229 -7.41 -7.34 -0.51
N GLY A 230 -6.23 -7.51 0.11
CA GLY A 230 -6.02 -8.54 1.12
C GLY A 230 -6.70 -8.18 2.45
N ASP A 231 -7.17 -9.20 3.17
CA ASP A 231 -7.81 -9.01 4.48
C ASP A 231 -6.80 -8.51 5.52
N VAL A 232 -7.28 -7.66 6.44
CA VAL A 232 -6.46 -7.02 7.47
C VAL A 232 -7.00 -7.32 8.86
N VAL A 233 -6.13 -7.75 9.77
CA VAL A 233 -6.44 -7.91 11.20
C VAL A 233 -5.48 -7.05 12.01
N GLY A 234 -5.97 -6.16 12.89
CA GLY A 234 -5.11 -5.30 13.72
C GLY A 234 -5.85 -4.42 14.74
N ASN A 235 -5.10 -3.67 15.56
CA ASN A 235 -5.71 -2.78 16.57
C ASN A 235 -6.16 -1.45 15.96
N ALA A 236 -5.24 -0.75 15.29
CA ALA A 236 -5.53 0.31 14.35
C ALA A 236 -5.48 -0.32 12.95
N ALA A 237 -6.61 -0.88 12.52
CA ALA A 237 -6.71 -1.65 11.29
C ALA A 237 -7.40 -0.84 10.20
N GLY A 238 -6.73 -0.67 9.06
CA GLY A 238 -7.30 -0.09 7.86
C GLY A 238 -7.08 -0.98 6.65
N GLY A 239 -8.06 -1.10 5.77
CA GLY A 239 -7.90 -1.90 4.56
C GLY A 239 -6.76 -1.39 3.66
N LEU A 240 -6.49 -0.08 3.64
CA LEU A 240 -5.33 0.50 2.96
C LEU A 240 -4.21 0.89 3.95
N ILE A 241 -4.56 1.65 5.00
CA ILE A 241 -3.59 2.25 5.93
C ILE A 241 -4.00 1.99 7.37
N GLY A 242 -3.12 1.45 8.21
CA GLY A 242 -3.42 1.26 9.63
C GLY A 242 -3.60 2.58 10.38
N GLU A 243 -2.54 3.38 10.43
CA GLU A 243 -2.55 4.71 11.02
C GLU A 243 -1.98 5.73 10.04
N LEU A 244 -2.71 6.84 9.92
CA LEU A 244 -2.38 7.97 9.09
C LEU A 244 -2.09 9.19 9.98
N GLY A 245 -0.81 9.46 10.19
CA GLY A 245 -0.32 10.62 10.94
C GLY A 245 -0.52 11.92 10.17
N LYS A 246 0.58 12.56 9.78
CA LYS A 246 0.57 13.70 8.83
C LYS A 246 0.69 13.19 7.40
N GLY A 247 0.20 13.90 6.40
CA GLY A 247 0.34 13.49 5.01
C GLY A 247 -0.92 13.76 4.19
N TYR A 248 -1.02 13.06 3.06
CA TYR A 248 -2.15 13.17 2.15
C TYR A 248 -2.44 11.82 1.48
N VAL A 249 -3.71 11.44 1.44
CA VAL A 249 -4.20 10.22 0.77
C VAL A 249 -5.24 10.62 -0.28
N SER A 250 -5.03 10.20 -1.52
CA SER A 250 -5.99 10.50 -2.59
C SER A 250 -6.10 9.43 -3.66
N ASP A 251 -7.28 9.32 -4.27
CA ASP A 251 -7.53 8.39 -5.39
C ASP A 251 -7.24 6.93 -5.01
N CYS A 252 -7.54 6.54 -3.78
CA CYS A 252 -7.21 5.22 -3.23
C CYS A 252 -8.44 4.35 -2.95
N TYR A 253 -8.23 3.04 -2.91
CA TYR A 253 -9.30 2.07 -2.66
C TYR A 253 -8.88 0.89 -1.78
N ALA A 254 -9.77 0.44 -0.90
CA ALA A 254 -9.61 -0.80 -0.13
C ALA A 254 -10.81 -1.75 -0.31
N GLY A 255 -10.52 -3.00 -0.70
CA GLY A 255 -11.53 -4.02 -0.97
C GLY A 255 -11.51 -5.24 -0.04
N GLY A 256 -10.45 -5.43 0.75
CA GLY A 256 -10.35 -6.55 1.69
C GLY A 256 -11.10 -6.30 2.99
N ASP A 257 -11.52 -7.38 3.66
CA ASP A 257 -12.24 -7.28 4.93
C ASP A 257 -11.29 -6.84 6.06
N VAL A 258 -11.81 -6.07 7.01
CA VAL A 258 -11.00 -5.48 8.09
C VAL A 258 -11.54 -5.92 9.45
N TYR A 259 -10.66 -6.49 10.28
CA TYR A 259 -10.98 -7.03 11.60
C TYR A 259 -10.15 -6.35 12.70
N GLY A 260 -10.84 -5.81 13.70
CA GLY A 260 -10.24 -5.37 14.94
C GLY A 260 -9.69 -6.57 15.73
N SER A 261 -8.39 -6.55 16.06
CA SER A 261 -7.75 -7.67 16.76
C SER A 261 -8.10 -7.76 18.24
N SER A 262 -8.70 -6.72 18.83
CA SER A 262 -9.03 -6.66 20.25
C SER A 262 -10.54 -6.64 20.49
N SER A 263 -10.99 -7.34 21.53
CA SER A 263 -12.37 -7.32 21.99
C SER A 263 -12.67 -6.21 23.01
N PHE A 264 -11.77 -5.23 23.17
CA PHE A 264 -11.92 -4.18 24.19
C PHE A 264 -11.78 -2.78 23.64
N SER A 265 -10.89 -2.58 22.66
CA SER A 265 -10.65 -1.31 22.00
C SER A 265 -9.91 -1.49 20.67
N SER A 266 -10.51 -1.04 19.58
CA SER A 266 -9.90 -1.06 18.25
C SER A 266 -10.40 0.14 17.44
N ASN A 267 -9.52 0.67 16.59
CA ASN A 267 -9.84 1.67 15.59
C ASN A 267 -9.84 0.94 14.25
N THR A 268 -11.02 0.63 13.74
CA THR A 268 -11.18 -0.26 12.58
C THR A 268 -11.90 0.49 11.48
N GLY A 269 -11.22 0.72 10.35
CA GLY A 269 -11.75 1.43 9.19
C GLY A 269 -11.60 0.63 7.91
N GLY A 270 -12.54 0.70 6.99
CA GLY A 270 -12.40 -0.02 5.71
C GLY A 270 -11.25 0.52 4.85
N LEU A 271 -10.95 1.82 4.89
CA LEU A 271 -9.79 2.42 4.23
C LEU A 271 -8.66 2.72 5.22
N VAL A 272 -8.96 3.42 6.32
CA VAL A 272 -7.95 3.86 7.30
C VAL A 272 -8.40 3.57 8.73
N GLY A 273 -7.55 2.96 9.56
CA GLY A 273 -7.88 2.69 10.96
C GLY A 273 -8.02 3.98 11.79
N GLU A 274 -6.96 4.78 11.86
CA GLU A 274 -6.95 6.07 12.56
C GLU A 274 -6.27 7.17 11.73
N VAL A 275 -6.84 8.37 11.75
CA VAL A 275 -6.30 9.57 11.10
C VAL A 275 -6.03 10.65 12.14
N VAL A 276 -4.80 11.17 12.20
CA VAL A 276 -4.40 12.16 13.21
C VAL A 276 -4.26 13.56 12.65
N ASN A 277 -3.54 13.76 11.53
CA ASN A 277 -3.26 15.10 10.98
C ASN A 277 -3.03 15.08 9.45
N ALA A 278 -3.84 14.31 8.72
CA ALA A 278 -3.75 14.16 7.28
C ALA A 278 -5.13 14.24 6.65
N ASP A 279 -5.18 14.64 5.38
CA ASP A 279 -6.42 14.67 4.62
C ASP A 279 -6.57 13.42 3.75
N ILE A 280 -7.81 12.99 3.58
CA ILE A 280 -8.21 11.88 2.70
C ILE A 280 -9.19 12.42 1.69
N SER A 281 -8.94 12.17 0.40
CA SER A 281 -9.87 12.59 -0.64
C SER A 281 -10.04 11.58 -1.77
N ASN A 282 -11.15 11.65 -2.50
CA ASN A 282 -11.40 10.83 -3.69
C ASN A 282 -11.11 9.34 -3.47
N SER A 283 -11.49 8.80 -2.31
CA SER A 283 -11.12 7.44 -1.91
C SER A 283 -12.31 6.67 -1.40
N HIS A 284 -12.23 5.34 -1.46
CA HIS A 284 -13.37 4.51 -1.03
C HIS A 284 -12.97 3.15 -0.47
N SER A 285 -13.91 2.53 0.23
CA SER A 285 -13.78 1.17 0.74
C SER A 285 -15.01 0.33 0.41
N SER A 286 -14.81 -0.97 0.21
CA SER A 286 -15.91 -1.91 -0.03
C SER A 286 -15.83 -3.21 0.79
N GLY A 287 -14.72 -3.49 1.45
CA GLY A 287 -14.61 -4.65 2.34
C GLY A 287 -15.42 -4.47 3.62
N ASP A 288 -15.87 -5.56 4.21
CA ASP A 288 -16.66 -5.52 5.44
C ASP A 288 -15.77 -5.21 6.65
N VAL A 289 -16.30 -4.41 7.57
CA VAL A 289 -15.54 -3.89 8.71
C VAL A 289 -16.10 -4.43 10.02
N HIS A 290 -15.26 -5.12 10.78
CA HIS A 290 -15.61 -5.77 12.04
C HIS A 290 -14.70 -5.25 13.15
N GLY A 291 -15.25 -4.60 14.19
CA GLY A 291 -14.42 -4.03 15.26
C GLY A 291 -15.14 -3.88 16.60
N HIS A 292 -14.47 -3.25 17.56
CA HIS A 292 -15.03 -3.03 18.89
C HIS A 292 -15.39 -1.55 19.16
N ASP A 293 -14.45 -0.61 19.10
CA ASP A 293 -14.66 0.75 19.66
C ASP A 293 -14.98 1.83 18.64
N ASP A 294 -14.04 2.15 17.76
CA ASP A 294 -14.19 3.20 16.75
C ASP A 294 -14.22 2.49 15.40
N VAL A 295 -15.43 2.14 14.94
CA VAL A 295 -15.64 1.26 13.79
C VAL A 295 -16.37 2.03 12.69
N GLY A 296 -15.69 2.23 11.56
CA GLY A 296 -16.22 3.01 10.44
C GLY A 296 -16.04 2.32 9.09
N GLY A 297 -17.02 2.42 8.20
CA GLY A 297 -16.89 1.82 6.87
C GLY A 297 -15.71 2.36 6.07
N LEU A 298 -15.36 3.65 6.21
CA LEU A 298 -14.15 4.24 5.60
C LEU A 298 -13.05 4.46 6.63
N VAL A 299 -13.32 5.17 7.73
CA VAL A 299 -12.32 5.52 8.75
C VAL A 299 -12.79 5.10 10.14
N GLY A 300 -11.97 4.37 10.89
CA GLY A 300 -12.31 4.03 12.27
C GLY A 300 -12.43 5.28 13.14
N LYS A 301 -11.34 6.06 13.21
CA LYS A 301 -11.27 7.27 14.02
C LYS A 301 -10.57 8.43 13.31
N ILE A 302 -11.21 9.59 13.30
CA ILE A 302 -10.58 10.88 13.01
C ILE A 302 -10.26 11.56 14.34
N ALA A 303 -8.96 11.69 14.65
CA ALA A 303 -8.43 12.15 15.92
C ALA A 303 -7.85 13.57 15.88
N GLY A 304 -7.88 14.25 14.72
CA GLY A 304 -7.41 15.62 14.56
C GLY A 304 -8.51 16.56 14.08
N PRO A 305 -8.68 17.75 14.69
CA PRO A 305 -9.70 18.71 14.27
C PRO A 305 -9.35 19.48 12.98
N GLN A 306 -8.15 19.26 12.43
CA GLN A 306 -7.71 19.84 11.16
C GLN A 306 -7.83 18.86 9.99
N VAL A 307 -8.23 17.60 10.27
CA VAL A 307 -8.38 16.56 9.25
C VAL A 307 -9.61 16.85 8.41
N GLU A 308 -9.45 16.80 7.09
CA GLU A 308 -10.54 16.75 6.12
C GLU A 308 -10.63 15.36 5.48
N VAL A 309 -11.85 14.79 5.48
CA VAL A 309 -12.21 13.64 4.65
C VAL A 309 -13.26 14.12 3.65
N SER A 310 -12.89 14.17 2.37
CA SER A 310 -13.75 14.73 1.33
C SER A 310 -13.88 13.85 0.09
N ASN A 311 -15.05 13.88 -0.56
CA ASN A 311 -15.29 13.11 -1.78
C ASN A 311 -15.01 11.61 -1.62
N CYS A 312 -15.47 11.00 -0.54
CA CYS A 312 -15.17 9.59 -0.23
C CYS A 312 -16.43 8.79 0.06
N TYR A 313 -16.34 7.47 -0.09
CA TYR A 313 -17.49 6.60 0.19
C TYR A 313 -17.14 5.21 0.72
N SER A 314 -18.09 4.59 1.42
CA SER A 314 -17.99 3.22 1.91
C SER A 314 -19.22 2.39 1.49
N THR A 315 -18.97 1.16 1.02
CA THR A 315 -20.04 0.24 0.63
C THR A 315 -20.08 -1.06 1.41
N GLY A 316 -19.01 -1.40 2.14
CA GLY A 316 -18.95 -2.61 2.96
C GLY A 316 -19.83 -2.53 4.21
N ASP A 317 -20.29 -3.67 4.71
CA ASP A 317 -21.07 -3.74 5.94
C ASP A 317 -20.19 -3.45 7.16
N VAL A 318 -20.76 -2.78 8.17
CA VAL A 318 -20.04 -2.35 9.37
C VAL A 318 -20.65 -3.01 10.59
N ASN A 319 -19.86 -3.80 11.31
CA ASN A 319 -20.24 -4.47 12.54
C ASN A 319 -19.29 -4.05 13.69
N GLY A 320 -19.81 -3.22 14.59
CA GLY A 320 -19.07 -2.70 15.73
C GLY A 320 -19.75 -2.99 17.07
N THR A 321 -19.10 -2.61 18.17
CA THR A 321 -19.73 -2.65 19.51
C THR A 321 -20.11 -1.25 19.98
N ARG A 322 -19.14 -0.33 19.95
CA ARG A 322 -19.30 1.09 20.28
C ARG A 322 -19.00 1.94 19.05
N TYR A 323 -19.42 3.21 19.10
CA TYR A 323 -19.17 4.27 18.10
C TYR A 323 -19.09 3.75 16.67
N THR A 324 -20.18 3.10 16.25
CA THR A 324 -20.23 2.41 14.97
C THR A 324 -20.90 3.31 13.94
N GLY A 325 -20.17 3.69 12.90
CA GLY A 325 -20.67 4.52 11.82
C GLY A 325 -20.55 3.83 10.47
N GLY A 326 -21.54 3.97 9.59
CA GLY A 326 -21.43 3.44 8.23
C GLY A 326 -20.25 4.02 7.45
N PHE A 327 -19.77 5.21 7.80
CA PHE A 327 -18.64 5.89 7.16
C PHE A 327 -17.48 6.14 8.14
N VAL A 328 -17.74 6.77 9.29
CA VAL A 328 -16.71 7.06 10.32
C VAL A 328 -17.17 6.60 11.69
N GLY A 329 -16.32 5.88 12.43
CA GLY A 329 -16.65 5.49 13.81
C GLY A 329 -16.71 6.71 14.74
N ARG A 330 -15.57 7.40 14.89
CA ARG A 330 -15.49 8.67 15.63
C ARG A 330 -14.92 9.82 14.81
N ASN A 331 -15.60 10.96 14.83
CA ASN A 331 -15.20 12.16 14.12
C ASN A 331 -14.93 13.36 15.06
N ILE A 332 -13.79 14.01 14.87
CA ILE A 332 -13.56 15.39 15.36
C ILE A 332 -13.07 16.35 14.27
N GLY A 333 -12.96 15.90 13.02
CA GLY A 333 -12.54 16.69 11.87
C GLY A 333 -13.73 17.11 11.00
N LEU A 334 -13.44 17.39 9.72
CA LEU A 334 -14.42 17.72 8.69
C LEU A 334 -14.71 16.50 7.82
N ILE A 335 -15.99 16.16 7.67
CA ILE A 335 -16.50 15.20 6.68
C ILE A 335 -17.32 16.00 5.66
N LEU A 336 -16.91 15.95 4.39
CA LEU A 336 -17.46 16.78 3.32
C LEU A 336 -17.75 15.94 2.06
N ASP A 337 -18.94 16.07 1.50
CA ASP A 337 -19.29 15.39 0.23
C ASP A 337 -19.02 13.88 0.24
N CYS A 338 -19.37 13.21 1.35
CA CYS A 338 -19.10 11.79 1.56
C CYS A 338 -20.40 10.99 1.73
N TYR A 339 -20.34 9.66 1.54
CA TYR A 339 -21.51 8.83 1.81
C TYR A 339 -21.21 7.38 2.21
N SER A 340 -22.17 6.73 2.89
CA SER A 340 -22.15 5.31 3.22
C SER A 340 -23.41 4.57 2.75
N VAL A 341 -23.24 3.33 2.28
CA VAL A 341 -24.35 2.48 1.79
C VAL A 341 -24.31 1.04 2.28
N GLY A 342 -23.40 0.70 3.20
CA GLY A 342 -23.37 -0.60 3.86
C GLY A 342 -24.36 -0.70 5.02
N ASN A 343 -24.73 -1.92 5.39
CA ASN A 343 -25.52 -2.18 6.60
C ASN A 343 -24.69 -1.84 7.86
N VAL A 344 -25.31 -1.27 8.88
CA VAL A 344 -24.61 -0.85 10.11
C VAL A 344 -25.20 -1.56 11.32
N LEU A 345 -24.38 -2.36 11.99
CA LEU A 345 -24.74 -3.11 13.19
C LEU A 345 -23.84 -2.68 14.35
N GLY A 346 -24.45 -2.20 15.45
CA GLY A 346 -23.72 -1.89 16.67
C GLY A 346 -24.60 -1.93 17.91
N ILE A 347 -23.99 -1.69 19.08
CA ILE A 347 -24.70 -1.74 20.38
C ILE A 347 -24.84 -0.35 20.99
N GLU A 348 -23.76 0.44 21.01
CA GLU A 348 -23.72 1.76 21.64
C GLU A 348 -23.33 2.84 20.62
N GLN A 349 -24.17 3.87 20.49
CA GLN A 349 -23.93 5.03 19.62
C GLN A 349 -23.64 4.62 18.17
N VAL A 350 -24.68 4.06 17.55
CA VAL A 350 -24.69 3.63 16.16
C VAL A 350 -25.29 4.75 15.30
N GLY A 351 -24.62 5.12 14.21
CA GLY A 351 -25.13 6.07 13.25
C GLY A 351 -24.97 5.58 11.82
N GLY A 352 -25.90 5.96 10.95
CA GLY A 352 -25.87 5.54 9.55
C GLY A 352 -24.63 6.05 8.80
N LEU A 353 -24.11 7.23 9.19
CA LEU A 353 -22.87 7.79 8.67
C LEU A 353 -21.76 7.82 9.74
N VAL A 354 -22.04 8.38 10.92
CA VAL A 354 -21.02 8.59 11.97
C VAL A 354 -21.45 7.96 13.29
N GLY A 355 -20.59 7.19 13.96
CA GLY A 355 -20.92 6.67 15.30
C GLY A 355 -21.00 7.80 16.34
N GLN A 356 -19.86 8.46 16.57
CA GLN A 356 -19.73 9.58 17.49
C GLN A 356 -19.08 10.79 16.81
N ASN A 357 -19.76 11.92 16.79
CA ASN A 357 -19.25 13.18 16.24
C ASN A 357 -18.78 14.12 17.36
N SER A 358 -17.75 13.73 18.11
CA SER A 358 -17.00 14.56 19.07
C SER A 358 -15.93 13.72 19.80
N ASP A 359 -15.03 14.36 20.55
CA ASP A 359 -14.23 13.67 21.58
C ASP A 359 -14.52 14.24 22.97
N ASN A 360 -15.50 13.63 23.64
CA ASN A 360 -15.86 13.91 25.03
C ASN A 360 -16.09 15.41 25.33
N GLY A 361 -16.55 16.17 24.33
CA GLY A 361 -16.87 17.60 24.43
C GLY A 361 -15.67 18.57 24.33
N THR A 362 -14.43 18.09 24.12
CA THR A 362 -13.26 18.97 23.93
C THR A 362 -13.16 19.46 22.48
N TYR A 363 -13.30 18.53 21.54
CA TYR A 363 -13.32 18.81 20.11
C TYR A 363 -14.59 18.23 19.50
N ALA A 364 -15.05 18.88 18.44
CA ALA A 364 -16.34 18.64 17.83
C ALA A 364 -16.16 18.60 16.31
N GLY A 365 -16.64 17.52 15.68
CA GLY A 365 -16.56 17.38 14.24
C GLY A 365 -17.64 18.16 13.51
N ILE A 366 -17.38 18.39 12.23
CA ILE A 366 -18.27 19.07 11.29
C ILE A 366 -18.59 18.07 10.18
N ILE A 367 -19.87 17.90 9.89
CA ILE A 367 -20.34 17.08 8.77
C ILE A 367 -21.10 18.00 7.83
N THR A 368 -20.83 17.93 6.54
CA THR A 368 -21.47 18.78 5.52
C THR A 368 -21.67 17.99 4.24
N ASN A 369 -22.83 18.18 3.59
CA ASN A 369 -23.17 17.57 2.30
C ASN A 369 -22.90 16.06 2.22
N SER A 370 -23.11 15.34 3.33
CA SER A 370 -22.79 13.93 3.43
C SER A 370 -24.02 13.13 3.80
N TYR A 371 -24.13 11.92 3.26
CA TYR A 371 -25.38 11.16 3.21
C TYR A 371 -25.17 9.70 3.58
N TRP A 372 -26.22 9.03 4.05
CA TRP A 372 -26.21 7.58 4.20
C TRP A 372 -27.51 7.00 3.66
N ASP A 373 -27.45 5.73 3.25
CA ASP A 373 -28.65 5.00 2.86
C ASP A 373 -29.42 4.51 4.09
N THR A 374 -30.58 5.14 4.35
CA THR A 374 -31.48 4.82 5.46
C THR A 374 -32.22 3.49 5.32
N GLU A 375 -32.32 2.93 4.11
CA GLU A 375 -32.95 1.63 3.88
C GLU A 375 -31.96 0.48 4.08
N ILE A 376 -30.69 0.68 3.69
CA ILE A 376 -29.65 -0.35 3.82
C ILE A 376 -28.97 -0.34 5.18
N SER A 377 -28.59 0.84 5.70
CA SER A 377 -27.89 0.95 6.99
C SER A 377 -28.68 0.39 8.17
N GLY A 378 -30.01 0.38 8.08
CA GLY A 378 -30.90 0.10 9.21
C GLY A 378 -30.99 1.22 10.24
N GLU A 379 -30.26 2.33 10.05
CA GLU A 379 -30.12 3.40 11.03
C GLU A 379 -30.91 4.67 10.64
N PRO A 380 -31.85 5.14 11.49
CA PRO A 380 -32.66 6.32 11.19
C PRO A 380 -31.94 7.65 11.44
N ASN A 381 -30.80 7.64 12.16
CA ASN A 381 -30.06 8.84 12.52
C ASN A 381 -28.70 8.87 11.81
N MET A 382 -28.24 10.09 11.46
CA MET A 382 -26.91 10.25 10.88
C MET A 382 -25.82 9.84 11.87
N CYS A 383 -25.94 10.37 13.09
CA CYS A 383 -24.99 10.19 14.16
C CYS A 383 -25.59 9.38 15.30
N GLY A 384 -24.84 8.43 15.85
CA GLY A 384 -25.21 7.75 17.09
C GLY A 384 -25.12 8.66 18.31
N TYR A 385 -24.14 9.56 18.31
CA TYR A 385 -24.01 10.64 19.29
C TYR A 385 -23.39 11.90 18.67
N GLN A 386 -23.96 13.05 19.04
CA GLN A 386 -23.42 14.36 18.70
C GLN A 386 -23.01 15.08 19.98
N GLY A 387 -21.73 15.41 20.10
CA GLY A 387 -21.23 16.13 21.26
C GLY A 387 -21.57 17.63 21.23
N PRO A 388 -21.35 18.33 22.35
CA PRO A 388 -21.47 19.79 22.39
C PRO A 388 -20.60 20.44 21.32
N ASN A 389 -21.14 21.43 20.61
CA ASN A 389 -20.50 22.18 19.51
C ASN A 389 -20.26 21.42 18.21
N ALA A 390 -20.50 20.11 18.15
CA ALA A 390 -20.47 19.38 16.89
C ALA A 390 -21.65 19.80 16.01
N THR A 391 -21.49 19.70 14.70
CA THR A 391 -22.52 20.11 13.72
C THR A 391 -22.66 19.09 12.60
N GLY A 392 -23.80 19.13 11.90
CA GLY A 392 -24.03 18.33 10.71
C GLY A 392 -24.72 16.98 10.93
N CYS A 393 -24.97 16.55 12.17
CA CYS A 393 -25.71 15.32 12.49
C CYS A 393 -27.25 15.47 12.32
N ASP A 394 -27.70 16.28 11.37
CA ASP A 394 -29.13 16.51 11.14
C ASP A 394 -29.75 15.35 10.35
N ASN A 395 -30.90 14.84 10.79
CA ASN A 395 -31.56 13.70 10.13
C ASN A 395 -32.11 14.00 8.71
N ILE A 396 -32.04 15.25 8.24
CA ILE A 396 -32.53 15.66 6.91
C ILE A 396 -31.67 15.15 5.73
N TYR A 397 -30.45 14.69 6.04
CA TYR A 397 -29.53 14.11 5.06
C TYR A 397 -29.65 12.59 4.93
N GLY A 398 -30.53 11.95 5.71
CA GLY A 398 -30.89 10.56 5.46
C GLY A 398 -31.64 10.46 4.14
N LYS A 399 -31.16 9.60 3.24
CA LYS A 399 -31.76 9.34 1.93
C LYS A 399 -32.04 7.86 1.81
N ASN A 400 -33.10 7.51 1.10
CA ASN A 400 -33.27 6.12 0.68
C ASN A 400 -32.46 5.83 -0.60
N THR A 401 -32.34 4.56 -0.95
CA THR A 401 -31.62 4.10 -2.14
C THR A 401 -32.07 4.84 -3.40
N ALA A 402 -33.38 4.98 -3.62
CA ALA A 402 -33.90 5.66 -4.79
C ALA A 402 -33.47 7.13 -4.88
N GLN A 403 -33.40 7.85 -3.76
CA GLN A 403 -32.91 9.22 -3.70
C GLN A 403 -31.39 9.29 -3.91
N LEU A 404 -30.62 8.37 -3.33
CA LEU A 404 -29.18 8.33 -3.54
C LEU A 404 -28.78 7.93 -4.97
N HIS A 405 -29.70 7.36 -5.75
CA HIS A 405 -29.51 7.11 -7.18
C HIS A 405 -29.88 8.31 -8.08
N GLN A 406 -30.22 9.47 -7.52
CA GLN A 406 -30.61 10.67 -8.27
C GLN A 406 -29.57 11.78 -8.11
N GLN A 407 -29.03 12.28 -9.23
CA GLN A 407 -28.03 13.35 -9.18
C GLN A 407 -28.56 14.60 -8.47
N SER A 408 -29.86 14.90 -8.62
CA SER A 408 -30.51 16.06 -7.99
C SER A 408 -30.49 16.04 -6.45
N THR A 409 -30.17 14.90 -5.83
CA THR A 409 -30.00 14.78 -4.38
C THR A 409 -28.72 15.46 -3.87
N PHE A 410 -27.70 15.54 -4.73
CA PHE A 410 -26.34 15.96 -4.42
C PHE A 410 -26.06 17.35 -5.03
N THR A 411 -26.83 18.35 -4.63
CA THR A 411 -26.86 19.69 -5.27
C THR A 411 -25.53 20.43 -5.23
N ASP A 412 -24.70 20.13 -4.24
CA ASP A 412 -23.44 20.83 -3.97
C ASP A 412 -22.20 20.00 -4.35
N TRP A 413 -22.39 18.83 -4.94
CA TRP A 413 -21.29 17.95 -5.38
C TRP A 413 -20.83 18.27 -6.81
N ASP A 414 -19.54 18.10 -7.07
CA ASP A 414 -18.95 18.31 -8.40
C ASP A 414 -19.09 17.07 -9.31
N PHE A 415 -20.21 16.98 -10.04
CA PHE A 415 -20.42 15.95 -11.07
C PHE A 415 -19.70 16.22 -12.40
N ILE A 416 -18.97 17.35 -12.51
CA ILE A 416 -18.17 17.67 -13.68
C ILE A 416 -16.81 17.00 -13.58
N ASN A 417 -16.14 17.11 -12.42
CA ASN A 417 -14.76 16.68 -12.26
C ASN A 417 -14.57 15.50 -11.30
N VAL A 418 -15.43 15.34 -10.28
CA VAL A 418 -15.19 14.38 -9.20
C VAL A 418 -16.11 13.18 -9.30
N TRP A 419 -17.41 13.43 -9.39
CA TRP A 419 -18.43 12.39 -9.32
C TRP A 419 -19.06 12.11 -10.68
N ASP A 420 -19.51 10.87 -10.87
CA ASP A 420 -20.47 10.48 -11.89
C ASP A 420 -21.59 9.66 -11.26
N ILE A 421 -22.72 9.51 -11.94
CA ILE A 421 -23.86 8.74 -11.44
C ILE A 421 -24.70 8.19 -12.60
N GLY A 422 -24.97 6.89 -12.56
CA GLY A 422 -25.97 6.27 -13.41
C GLY A 422 -27.36 6.62 -12.89
N GLU A 423 -28.00 7.64 -13.47
CA GLU A 423 -29.29 8.17 -13.03
C GLU A 423 -30.35 7.06 -12.85
N ASN A 424 -30.85 6.91 -11.61
CA ASN A 424 -31.75 5.86 -11.13
C ASN A 424 -31.20 4.42 -11.19
N GLN A 425 -29.89 4.24 -11.34
CA GLN A 425 -29.23 2.93 -11.48
C GLN A 425 -28.14 2.68 -10.45
N THR A 426 -27.32 3.69 -10.15
CA THR A 426 -26.16 3.55 -9.25
C THR A 426 -26.17 4.62 -8.18
N TYR A 427 -25.48 4.37 -7.07
CA TYR A 427 -24.97 5.44 -6.21
C TYR A 427 -23.96 6.32 -6.99
N PRO A 428 -23.63 7.55 -6.52
CA PRO A 428 -22.53 8.30 -7.08
C PRO A 428 -21.25 7.48 -7.03
N TYR A 429 -20.37 7.61 -8.00
CA TYR A 429 -19.05 6.98 -7.97
C TYR A 429 -18.00 7.95 -8.46
N LEU A 430 -16.76 7.77 -8.00
CA LEU A 430 -15.67 8.66 -8.36
C LEU A 430 -15.29 8.46 -9.81
N ARG A 431 -15.09 9.56 -10.54
CA ARG A 431 -14.52 9.54 -11.88
C ARG A 431 -13.08 9.04 -11.76
N THR A 432 -12.78 7.86 -12.29
CA THR A 432 -11.40 7.38 -12.33
C THR A 432 -10.57 8.30 -13.24
N VAL A 433 -9.50 8.88 -12.71
CA VAL A 433 -8.48 9.54 -13.53
C VAL A 433 -7.59 8.45 -14.13
N SER A 434 -8.02 7.80 -15.22
CA SER A 434 -7.10 7.00 -16.03
C SER A 434 -6.70 7.83 -17.25
N PRO A 435 -5.43 8.26 -17.36
CA PRO A 435 -4.94 8.99 -18.54
C PRO A 435 -5.08 8.21 -19.86
N GLY A 436 -5.28 6.89 -19.80
CA GLY A 436 -5.49 6.00 -20.96
C GLY A 436 -6.95 5.64 -21.23
N ASP A 437 -7.88 6.00 -20.35
CA ASP A 437 -9.33 5.87 -20.55
C ASP A 437 -9.84 7.16 -21.23
N ILE A 438 -9.64 7.21 -22.54
CA ILE A 438 -9.91 8.41 -23.35
C ILE A 438 -11.42 8.58 -23.52
N ASN A 439 -12.18 7.48 -23.48
CA ASN A 439 -13.61 7.50 -23.64
C ASN A 439 -14.39 7.58 -22.30
N LYS A 440 -13.68 7.48 -21.17
CA LYS A 440 -14.21 7.56 -19.80
C LYS A 440 -15.21 6.45 -19.48
N ASP A 441 -15.00 5.24 -20.01
CA ASP A 441 -15.86 4.07 -19.78
C ASP A 441 -15.36 3.16 -18.64
N HIS A 442 -14.29 3.56 -17.94
CA HIS A 442 -13.64 2.84 -16.87
C HIS A 442 -12.97 1.52 -17.31
N ILE A 443 -12.77 1.31 -18.62
CA ILE A 443 -12.11 0.14 -19.19
C ILE A 443 -11.07 0.60 -20.22
N THR A 444 -9.79 0.66 -19.83
CA THR A 444 -8.71 0.93 -20.80
C THR A 444 -8.58 -0.22 -21.81
N ASN A 445 -9.05 -0.01 -23.03
CA ASN A 445 -9.12 -1.05 -24.06
C ASN A 445 -8.81 -0.51 -25.48
N LEU A 446 -8.94 -1.37 -26.50
CA LEU A 446 -8.64 -1.00 -27.89
C LEU A 446 -9.53 0.13 -28.44
N LEU A 447 -10.67 0.39 -27.82
CA LEU A 447 -11.56 1.50 -28.15
C LEU A 447 -10.95 2.85 -27.78
N ASP A 448 -10.20 2.95 -26.68
CA ASP A 448 -9.45 4.15 -26.31
C ASP A 448 -8.34 4.46 -27.30
N ILE A 449 -7.57 3.44 -27.68
CA ILE A 449 -6.52 3.56 -28.70
C ILE A 449 -7.13 4.02 -30.03
N ARG A 450 -8.32 3.50 -30.38
CA ARG A 450 -9.02 3.90 -31.60
C ARG A 450 -9.45 5.36 -31.58
N ILE A 451 -9.95 5.86 -30.45
CA ILE A 451 -10.34 7.27 -30.29
C ILE A 451 -9.10 8.18 -30.35
N LEU A 452 -7.99 7.77 -29.75
CA LEU A 452 -6.71 8.49 -29.86
C LEU A 452 -6.23 8.58 -31.32
N CYS A 453 -6.31 7.47 -32.07
CA CYS A 453 -5.93 7.44 -33.50
C CYS A 453 -6.87 8.29 -34.37
N ASP A 454 -8.18 8.28 -34.11
CA ASP A 454 -9.16 9.08 -34.86
C ASP A 454 -8.98 10.59 -34.61
N GLN A 455 -8.53 10.99 -33.42
CA GLN A 455 -8.16 12.38 -33.10
C GLN A 455 -6.86 12.82 -33.79
N TRP A 456 -5.86 11.94 -33.85
CA TRP A 456 -4.58 12.19 -34.55
C TRP A 456 -4.69 12.28 -36.08
N LEU A 457 -5.78 11.77 -36.67
CA LEU A 457 -6.02 11.81 -38.12
C LEU A 457 -6.86 13.03 -38.55
N GLN A 458 -7.28 13.88 -37.61
CA GLN A 458 -8.06 15.10 -37.87
C GLN A 458 -7.23 16.40 -37.76
N GLU A 459 -5.96 16.30 -37.37
CA GLU A 459 -4.93 17.34 -37.52
C GLU A 459 -4.00 16.99 -38.69
#